data_AF-A0A1S3BYN3-F1
#
_entry.id   AF-A0A1S3BYN3-F1
#
_cell.length_a   1.000
_cell.length_b   1.000
_cell.length_c   1.000
_cell.angle_alpha   90.00
_cell.angle_beta   90.00
_cell.angle_gamma   90.00
#
_symmetry.space_group_name_H-M   'P 1'
#
loop_
_entity.id
_entity.type
_entity.pdbx_description
1 polymer ?
#
loop_
_entity_poly.entity_id
_entity_poly.type
_entity_poly.pdbx_seq_one_letter_code
_entity_poly.pdbx_strand_id
1 'polypeptide(L)'
;MGMKRFALLLCADDSEYVKMKYGGYFGVFVRMLGEEGEAWDRFRVAAGEFPADDQIADYDGFVISGSCNDAHGDDPWICRLIALLQRLASLNKRILGICFGHQIYELPSEAEVIGQSDKYGIEMFKYRDHILGIQGHPEYTKDILLHLIDRLVLRELITDEFAEEMRSNLEEGEADREAWKRLCINFLKGGL
;
A
#
# COMPACT_ATOMS: atom_id res chain seq x y z
N MET A 1 2.94 -27.85 5.37
CA MET A 1 2.32 -26.68 4.71
C MET A 1 3.36 -26.10 3.77
N GLY A 2 2.97 -25.76 2.53
CA GLY A 2 3.88 -25.11 1.60
C GLY A 2 4.31 -23.72 2.11
N MET A 3 5.46 -23.24 1.64
CA MET A 3 5.94 -21.88 1.89
C MET A 3 4.90 -20.87 1.40
N LYS A 4 4.44 -19.95 2.25
CA LYS A 4 3.50 -18.90 1.83
C LYS A 4 4.21 -17.91 0.89
N ARG A 5 3.49 -17.41 -0.12
CA ARG A 5 4.04 -16.51 -1.12
C ARG A 5 3.16 -15.29 -1.32
N PHE A 6 3.77 -14.10 -1.32
CA PHE A 6 3.06 -12.82 -1.47
C PHE A 6 3.68 -11.99 -2.59
N ALA A 7 2.85 -11.15 -3.22
CA ALA A 7 3.29 -10.25 -4.28
C ALA A 7 3.02 -8.80 -3.91
N LEU A 8 4.02 -7.93 -4.09
CA LEU A 8 3.85 -6.49 -4.07
C LEU A 8 3.69 -5.96 -5.50
N LEU A 9 2.53 -5.38 -5.80
CA LEU A 9 2.24 -4.63 -7.01
C LEU A 9 2.64 -3.17 -6.78
N LEU A 10 3.86 -2.82 -7.21
CA LEU A 10 4.47 -1.51 -6.98
C LEU A 10 3.98 -0.50 -8.03
N CYS A 11 3.20 0.49 -7.56
CA CYS A 11 2.53 1.51 -8.36
C CYS A 11 3.28 2.85 -8.39
N ALA A 12 4.49 2.91 -7.85
CA ALA A 12 5.32 4.11 -7.79
C ALA A 12 6.80 3.77 -8.01
N ASP A 13 7.56 4.77 -8.47
CA ASP A 13 9.01 4.68 -8.47
C ASP A 13 9.58 4.85 -7.06
N ASP A 14 10.66 4.11 -6.79
CA ASP A 14 11.36 4.24 -5.53
C ASP A 14 12.10 5.60 -5.46
N SER A 15 11.94 6.32 -4.35
CA SER A 15 12.78 7.51 -4.09
C SER A 15 14.21 7.08 -3.79
N GLU A 16 15.19 7.95 -4.08
CA GLU A 16 16.60 7.62 -3.86
C GLU A 16 16.90 7.25 -2.40
N TYR A 17 16.31 7.99 -1.46
CA TYR A 17 16.42 7.68 -0.03
C TYR A 17 15.91 6.28 0.31
N VAL A 18 14.71 5.92 -0.18
CA VAL A 18 14.11 4.63 0.12
C VAL A 18 14.86 3.49 -0.59
N LYS A 19 15.37 3.72 -1.80
CA LYS A 19 16.30 2.78 -2.47
C LYS A 19 17.52 2.50 -1.62
N MET A 20 18.23 3.55 -1.19
CA MET A 20 19.48 3.41 -0.44
C MET A 20 19.28 2.77 0.93
N LYS A 21 18.24 3.18 1.68
CA LYS A 21 18.06 2.76 3.07
C LYS A 21 17.29 1.44 3.22
N TYR A 22 16.30 1.22 2.36
CA TYR A 22 15.38 0.09 2.49
C TYR A 22 15.51 -0.94 1.36
N GLY A 23 16.21 -0.64 0.27
CA GLY A 23 16.16 -1.45 -0.95
C GLY A 23 14.93 -1.15 -1.82
N GLY A 24 14.37 0.05 -1.68
CA GLY A 24 13.13 0.48 -2.33
C GLY A 24 11.90 0.21 -1.47
N TYR A 25 10.72 0.63 -1.94
CA TYR A 25 9.45 0.43 -1.26
C TYR A 25 9.14 -1.06 -1.06
N PHE A 26 9.65 -1.94 -1.92
CA PHE A 26 9.60 -3.37 -1.68
C PHE A 26 10.20 -3.77 -0.34
N GLY A 27 11.39 -3.25 -0.01
CA GLY A 27 12.00 -3.52 1.29
C GLY A 27 11.26 -2.86 2.45
N VAL A 28 10.58 -1.73 2.24
CA VAL A 28 9.70 -1.12 3.25
C VAL A 28 8.53 -2.05 3.58
N PHE A 29 7.81 -2.52 2.56
CA PHE A 29 6.68 -3.43 2.73
C PHE A 29 7.10 -4.78 3.32
N VAL A 30 8.19 -5.38 2.84
CA VAL A 30 8.68 -6.67 3.37
C VAL A 30 9.11 -6.55 4.83
N ARG A 31 9.72 -5.43 5.26
CA ARG A 31 10.04 -5.20 6.68
C ARG A 31 8.80 -5.07 7.55
N MET A 32 7.73 -4.48 7.01
CA MET A 32 6.46 -4.33 7.73
C MET A 32 5.70 -5.66 7.81
N LEU A 33 5.58 -6.39 6.70
CA LEU A 33 4.60 -7.47 6.53
C LEU A 33 5.20 -8.87 6.49
N GLY A 34 6.48 -9.01 6.13
CA GLY A 34 7.14 -10.30 5.96
C GLY A 34 7.41 -11.02 7.28
N GLU A 35 7.19 -12.33 7.29
CA GLU A 35 7.53 -13.24 8.39
C GLU A 35 8.50 -14.33 7.92
N GLU A 36 9.13 -15.03 8.87
CA GLU A 36 10.06 -16.12 8.57
C GLU A 36 9.36 -17.27 7.84
N GLY A 37 10.01 -17.81 6.80
CA GLY A 37 9.45 -18.90 6.00
C GLY A 37 8.46 -18.46 4.93
N GLU A 38 8.43 -17.18 4.57
CA GLU A 38 7.62 -16.64 3.47
C GLU A 38 8.49 -16.19 2.29
N ALA A 39 7.91 -16.25 1.09
CA ALA A 39 8.51 -15.67 -0.11
C ALA A 39 7.73 -14.43 -0.54
N TRP A 40 8.47 -13.40 -0.98
CA TRP A 40 7.90 -12.13 -1.43
C TRP A 40 8.48 -11.77 -2.80
N ASP A 41 7.61 -11.48 -3.75
CA ASP A 41 7.99 -10.98 -5.07
C ASP A 41 7.50 -9.54 -5.29
N ARG A 42 8.11 -8.86 -6.24
CA ARG A 42 7.73 -7.51 -6.68
C ARG A 42 7.39 -7.52 -8.16
N PHE A 43 6.30 -6.84 -8.51
CA PHE A 43 5.95 -6.46 -9.87
C PHE A 43 5.87 -4.94 -9.97
N ARG A 44 6.70 -4.32 -10.82
CA ARG A 44 6.64 -2.86 -11.06
C ARG A 44 5.52 -2.56 -12.05
N VAL A 45 4.27 -2.62 -11.58
CA VAL A 45 3.08 -2.46 -12.43
C VAL A 45 3.02 -1.10 -13.10
N ALA A 46 3.50 -0.04 -12.45
CA ALA A 46 3.64 1.29 -13.06
C ALA A 46 4.63 1.31 -14.25
N ALA A 47 5.58 0.36 -14.29
CA ALA A 47 6.52 0.17 -15.40
C ALA A 47 6.05 -0.90 -16.41
N GLY A 48 4.81 -1.40 -16.29
CA GLY A 48 4.26 -2.42 -17.18
C GLY A 48 4.62 -3.87 -16.83
N GLU A 49 5.30 -4.10 -15.70
CA GLU A 49 5.64 -5.43 -15.19
C GLU A 49 4.48 -5.98 -14.34
N PHE A 50 3.81 -7.02 -14.82
CA PHE A 50 2.69 -7.67 -14.14
C PHE A 50 2.96 -9.17 -13.99
N PRO A 51 2.36 -9.83 -12.98
CA PRO A 51 2.39 -11.29 -12.90
C PRO A 51 1.74 -11.89 -14.14
N ALA A 52 2.28 -13.02 -14.61
CA ALA A 52 1.60 -13.82 -15.60
C ALA A 52 0.38 -14.51 -14.99
N ASP A 53 -0.60 -14.81 -15.84
CA ASP A 53 -1.91 -15.34 -15.43
C ASP A 53 -1.83 -16.69 -14.70
N ASP A 54 -0.86 -17.52 -15.06
CA ASP A 54 -0.58 -18.82 -14.47
C ASP A 54 0.12 -18.70 -13.11
N GLN A 55 0.94 -17.66 -12.91
CA GLN A 55 1.62 -17.37 -11.65
C GLN A 55 0.67 -16.89 -10.54
N ILE A 56 -0.49 -16.31 -10.89
CA ILE A 56 -1.45 -15.79 -9.88
C ILE A 56 -1.86 -16.87 -8.87
N ALA A 57 -1.97 -18.12 -9.32
CA ALA A 57 -2.35 -19.24 -8.46
C ALA A 57 -1.35 -19.47 -7.32
N ASP A 58 -0.07 -19.20 -7.56
CA ASP A 58 1.05 -19.47 -6.64
C ASP A 58 1.14 -18.49 -5.46
N TYR A 59 0.38 -17.39 -5.49
CA TYR A 59 0.40 -16.35 -4.44
C TYR A 59 -0.78 -16.50 -3.49
N ASP A 60 -0.52 -16.42 -2.18
CA ASP A 60 -1.53 -16.42 -1.13
C ASP A 60 -2.17 -15.02 -0.94
N GLY A 61 -1.46 -13.95 -1.30
CA GLY A 61 -1.97 -12.60 -1.20
C GLY A 61 -1.15 -11.56 -1.98
N PHE A 62 -1.78 -10.41 -2.19
CA PHE A 62 -1.26 -9.29 -2.98
C PHE A 62 -1.34 -8.00 -2.18
N VAL A 63 -0.30 -7.17 -2.29
CA VAL A 63 -0.25 -5.83 -1.71
C VAL A 63 -0.10 -4.83 -2.85
N ILE A 64 -0.92 -3.78 -2.86
CA ILE A 64 -0.92 -2.74 -3.89
C ILE A 64 -0.44 -1.47 -3.20
N SER A 65 0.71 -0.94 -3.64
CA SER A 65 1.31 0.22 -3.00
C SER A 65 0.56 1.52 -3.30
N GLY A 66 0.92 2.57 -2.56
CA GLY A 66 0.60 3.94 -2.95
C GLY A 66 1.23 4.33 -4.30
N SER A 67 0.77 5.46 -4.83
CA SER A 67 1.26 6.10 -6.06
C SER A 67 1.11 7.61 -5.97
N CYS A 68 1.88 8.33 -6.78
CA CYS A 68 1.66 9.75 -7.04
C CYS A 68 0.78 10.01 -8.28
N ASN A 69 0.36 8.94 -8.96
CA ASN A 69 -0.57 8.99 -10.08
C ASN A 69 -2.02 9.03 -9.59
N ASP A 70 -2.92 9.54 -10.43
CA ASP A 70 -4.36 9.53 -10.18
C ASP A 70 -4.93 8.11 -10.35
N ALA A 71 -5.54 7.56 -9.30
CA ALA A 71 -6.16 6.23 -9.31
C ALA A 71 -7.33 6.11 -10.29
N HIS A 72 -7.92 7.22 -10.71
CA HIS A 72 -9.02 7.28 -11.67
C HIS A 72 -8.59 7.71 -13.07
N GLY A 73 -7.27 7.80 -13.31
CA GLY A 73 -6.71 8.08 -14.63
C GLY A 73 -6.94 6.94 -15.63
N ASP A 74 -6.80 7.26 -16.91
CA ASP A 74 -6.94 6.33 -18.05
C ASP A 74 -5.60 5.78 -18.55
N ASP A 75 -4.54 5.89 -17.75
CA ASP A 75 -3.23 5.33 -18.07
C ASP A 75 -3.34 3.82 -18.35
N PRO A 76 -2.71 3.30 -19.42
CA PRO A 76 -2.88 1.89 -19.82
C PRO A 76 -2.50 0.87 -18.73
N TRP A 77 -1.51 1.20 -17.89
CA TRP A 77 -1.11 0.34 -16.78
C TRP A 77 -2.12 0.33 -15.64
N ILE A 78 -2.83 1.45 -15.40
CA ILE A 78 -3.91 1.55 -14.41
C ILE A 78 -5.09 0.70 -14.85
N CYS A 79 -5.52 0.83 -16.11
CA CYS A 79 -6.58 -0.01 -16.66
C CYS A 79 -6.24 -1.50 -16.56
N ARG A 80 -4.98 -1.87 -16.85
CA ARG A 80 -4.49 -3.25 -16.70
C ARG A 80 -4.48 -3.70 -15.25
N LEU A 81 -4.11 -2.81 -14.32
CA LEU A 81 -4.14 -3.09 -12.89
C LEU A 81 -5.57 -3.33 -12.39
N ILE A 82 -6.54 -2.51 -12.80
CA ILE A 82 -7.96 -2.71 -12.48
C ILE A 82 -8.43 -4.10 -12.95
N ALA A 83 -8.12 -4.48 -14.19
CA ALA A 83 -8.48 -5.80 -14.72
C ALA A 83 -7.83 -6.95 -13.94
N LEU A 84 -6.56 -6.79 -13.51
CA LEU A 84 -5.90 -7.76 -12.64
C LEU A 84 -6.60 -7.85 -11.28
N LEU A 85 -6.91 -6.72 -10.63
CA LEU A 85 -7.54 -6.70 -9.31
C LEU A 85 -8.94 -7.34 -9.34
N GLN A 86 -9.72 -7.09 -10.39
CA GLN A 86 -11.00 -7.78 -10.62
C GLN A 86 -10.84 -9.30 -10.72
N ARG A 87 -9.80 -9.76 -11.42
CA ARG A 87 -9.47 -11.19 -11.48
C ARG A 87 -9.05 -11.74 -10.13
N LEU A 88 -8.17 -11.06 -9.41
CA LEU A 88 -7.72 -11.47 -8.07
C LEU A 88 -8.91 -11.60 -7.09
N ALA A 89 -9.83 -10.63 -7.13
CA ALA A 89 -11.07 -10.67 -6.35
C ALA A 89 -11.97 -11.85 -6.75
N SER A 90 -12.12 -12.13 -8.05
CA SER A 90 -12.91 -13.30 -8.53
C SER A 90 -12.34 -14.65 -8.07
N LEU A 91 -11.03 -14.71 -7.82
CA LEU A 91 -10.32 -15.87 -7.29
C LEU A 91 -10.25 -15.87 -5.75
N ASN A 92 -10.90 -14.92 -5.07
CA ASN A 92 -10.84 -14.70 -3.63
C ASN A 92 -9.40 -14.62 -3.08
N LYS A 93 -8.48 -14.05 -3.86
CA LYS A 93 -7.12 -13.76 -3.37
C LYS A 93 -7.19 -12.64 -2.34
N ARG A 94 -6.34 -12.70 -1.31
CA ARG A 94 -6.23 -11.61 -0.33
C ARG A 94 -5.55 -10.41 -0.95
N ILE A 95 -6.15 -9.23 -0.84
CA ILE A 95 -5.66 -7.99 -1.43
C ILE A 95 -5.63 -6.88 -0.38
N LEU A 96 -4.44 -6.35 -0.11
CA LEU A 96 -4.23 -5.18 0.72
C LEU A 96 -3.91 -3.98 -0.18
N GLY A 97 -4.80 -2.98 -0.23
CA GLY A 97 -4.61 -1.74 -0.98
C GLY A 97 -4.21 -0.59 -0.08
N ILE A 98 -3.11 0.09 -0.39
CA ILE A 98 -2.58 1.23 0.37
C ILE A 98 -2.66 2.51 -0.47
N CYS A 99 -3.22 3.59 0.09
CA CYS A 99 -3.36 4.91 -0.54
C CYS A 99 -4.01 4.81 -1.94
N PHE A 100 -3.24 4.94 -3.02
CA PHE A 100 -3.67 4.68 -4.40
C PHE A 100 -4.34 3.30 -4.54
N GLY A 101 -3.75 2.24 -3.95
CA GLY A 101 -4.33 0.90 -3.97
C GLY A 101 -5.65 0.76 -3.22
N HIS A 102 -5.95 1.66 -2.29
CA HIS A 102 -7.26 1.79 -1.65
C HIS A 102 -8.25 2.51 -2.58
N GLN A 103 -7.80 3.55 -3.28
CA GLN A 103 -8.63 4.40 -4.16
C GLN A 103 -8.96 3.76 -5.50
N ILE A 104 -8.11 2.88 -6.01
CA ILE A 104 -8.31 2.23 -7.32
C ILE A 104 -9.55 1.33 -7.38
N TYR A 105 -10.10 0.99 -6.21
CA TYR A 105 -11.38 0.32 -6.13
C TYR A 105 -12.53 1.33 -6.14
N GLU A 106 -13.42 1.19 -7.10
CA GLU A 106 -14.81 1.60 -6.87
C GLU A 106 -15.36 0.70 -5.77
N LEU A 107 -15.64 1.26 -4.59
CA LEU A 107 -16.13 0.49 -3.46
C LEU A 107 -17.45 -0.20 -3.83
N PRO A 108 -17.51 -1.54 -3.78
CA PRO A 108 -18.77 -2.25 -3.96
C PRO A 108 -19.77 -1.86 -2.87
N SER A 109 -21.07 -1.93 -3.17
CA SER A 109 -22.13 -1.60 -2.22
C SER A 109 -22.09 -2.42 -0.91
N GLU A 110 -21.51 -3.62 -0.97
CA GLU A 110 -21.38 -4.55 0.14
C GLU A 110 -20.05 -4.42 0.89
N ALA A 111 -19.22 -3.42 0.54
CA ALA A 111 -18.04 -3.09 1.31
C ALA A 111 -18.46 -2.51 2.68
N GLU A 112 -17.75 -2.94 3.72
CA GLU A 112 -17.92 -2.43 5.07
C GLU A 112 -16.88 -1.34 5.31
N VAL A 113 -17.35 -0.11 5.53
CA VAL A 113 -16.50 1.01 5.95
C VAL A 113 -16.16 0.83 7.42
N ILE A 114 -14.87 0.73 7.73
CA ILE A 114 -14.36 0.49 9.09
C ILE A 114 -13.57 1.69 9.64
N GLY A 115 -13.35 2.72 8.82
CA GLY A 115 -12.75 3.99 9.22
C GLY A 115 -13.19 5.12 8.30
N GLN A 116 -13.61 6.24 8.89
CA GLN A 116 -14.05 7.43 8.16
C GLN A 116 -13.71 8.72 8.89
N SER A 117 -13.53 9.80 8.14
CA SER A 117 -13.33 11.15 8.68
C SER A 117 -14.01 12.21 7.82
N ASP A 118 -14.32 13.36 8.42
CA ASP A 118 -14.94 14.49 7.70
C ASP A 118 -14.03 15.04 6.59
N LYS A 119 -12.71 14.86 6.72
CA LYS A 119 -11.72 15.40 5.79
C LYS A 119 -11.61 14.60 4.50
N TYR A 120 -11.69 13.27 4.59
CA TYR A 120 -11.39 12.38 3.46
C TYR A 120 -12.51 11.38 3.15
N GLY A 121 -13.59 11.34 3.91
CA GLY A 121 -14.66 10.37 3.75
C GLY A 121 -14.20 8.99 4.22
N ILE A 122 -13.98 8.06 3.30
CA ILE A 122 -13.58 6.68 3.62
C ILE A 122 -12.05 6.61 3.77
N GLU A 123 -11.59 6.24 4.96
CA GLU A 123 -10.17 6.03 5.25
C GLU A 123 -9.80 4.55 5.26
N MET A 124 -10.76 3.69 5.60
CA MET A 124 -10.57 2.25 5.61
C MET A 124 -11.87 1.52 5.27
N PHE A 125 -11.74 0.47 4.46
CA PHE A 125 -12.85 -0.44 4.17
C PHE A 125 -12.37 -1.88 4.09
N LYS A 126 -13.27 -2.81 4.33
CA LYS A 126 -13.10 -4.22 3.95
C LYS A 126 -14.17 -4.62 2.96
N TYR A 127 -13.82 -5.50 2.02
CA TYR A 127 -14.80 -6.17 1.18
C TYR A 127 -14.66 -7.68 1.39
N ARG A 128 -15.70 -8.26 1.99
CA ARG A 128 -15.72 -9.64 2.47
C ARG A 128 -14.50 -9.91 3.38
N ASP A 129 -13.84 -11.04 3.21
CA ASP A 129 -12.71 -11.54 3.99
C ASP A 129 -11.36 -11.45 3.26
N HIS A 130 -11.34 -10.90 2.04
CA HIS A 130 -10.18 -10.96 1.16
C HIS A 130 -9.78 -9.62 0.53
N ILE A 131 -10.44 -8.49 0.83
CA ILE A 131 -9.95 -7.16 0.42
C ILE A 131 -9.97 -6.20 1.62
N LEU A 132 -8.86 -5.49 1.83
CA LEU A 132 -8.72 -4.42 2.80
C LEU A 132 -8.08 -3.21 2.11
N GLY A 133 -8.76 -2.06 2.16
CA GLY A 133 -8.22 -0.79 1.71
C GLY A 133 -7.88 0.11 2.90
N ILE A 134 -6.71 0.75 2.86
CA ILE A 134 -6.26 1.73 3.85
C ILE A 134 -5.76 2.97 3.10
N GLN A 135 -6.35 4.14 3.38
CA GLN A 135 -5.95 5.41 2.76
C GLN A 135 -4.56 5.85 3.22
N GLY A 136 -4.27 5.72 4.52
CA GLY A 136 -2.98 6.10 5.10
C GLY A 136 -1.83 5.20 4.65
N HIS A 137 -0.62 5.56 5.10
CA HIS A 137 0.61 4.81 4.81
C HIS A 137 1.15 4.11 6.08
N PRO A 138 0.55 2.98 6.51
CA PRO A 138 1.01 2.26 7.70
C PRO A 138 2.43 1.69 7.55
N GLU A 139 2.94 1.64 6.32
CA GLU A 139 4.31 1.24 5.99
C GLU A 139 5.35 2.35 6.19
N TYR A 140 4.93 3.62 6.31
CA TYR A 140 5.84 4.74 6.48
C TYR A 140 6.39 4.82 7.90
N THR A 141 7.71 4.89 8.00
CA THR A 141 8.42 5.19 9.24
C THR A 141 8.63 6.70 9.38
N LYS A 142 8.91 7.16 10.61
CA LYS A 142 9.13 8.59 10.90
C LYS A 142 10.20 9.21 10.00
N ASP A 143 11.27 8.48 9.72
CA ASP A 143 12.35 8.96 8.84
C ASP A 143 11.94 9.07 7.36
N ILE A 144 11.05 8.20 6.87
CA ILE A 144 10.47 8.34 5.53
C ILE A 144 9.61 9.59 5.46
N LEU A 145 8.79 9.86 6.50
CA LEU A 145 7.96 11.05 6.60
C LEU A 145 8.80 12.33 6.65
N LEU A 146 9.84 12.36 7.49
CA LEU A 146 10.77 13.50 7.56
C LEU A 146 11.44 13.77 6.21
N HIS A 147 11.93 12.72 5.53
CA HIS A 147 12.53 12.88 4.21
C HIS A 147 11.52 13.32 3.14
N LEU A 148 10.26 12.89 3.25
CA LEU A 148 9.18 13.36 2.38
C LEU A 148 8.94 14.85 2.59
N ILE A 149 8.87 15.32 3.84
CA ILE A 149 8.72 16.75 4.18
C ILE A 149 9.88 17.54 3.56
N ASP A 150 11.13 17.13 3.78
CA ASP A 150 12.32 17.78 3.20
C ASP A 150 12.19 17.91 1.68
N ARG A 151 11.78 16.83 1.01
CA ARG A 151 11.63 16.80 -0.45
C ARG A 151 10.50 17.72 -0.93
N LEU A 152 9.40 17.84 -0.19
CA LEU A 152 8.29 18.72 -0.55
C LEU A 152 8.68 20.20 -0.42
N VAL A 153 9.44 20.56 0.64
CA VAL A 153 10.01 21.90 0.80
C VAL A 153 10.98 22.22 -0.33
N LEU A 154 11.92 21.32 -0.63
CA LEU A 154 12.92 21.50 -1.69
C LEU A 154 12.32 21.68 -3.09
N ARG A 155 11.09 21.18 -3.31
CA ARG A 155 10.35 21.33 -4.57
C ARG A 155 9.35 22.48 -4.54
N GLU A 156 9.36 23.28 -3.48
CA GLU A 156 8.46 24.42 -3.26
C GLU A 156 6.97 24.02 -3.32
N LEU A 157 6.65 22.78 -2.94
CA LEU A 157 5.28 22.25 -2.92
C LEU A 157 4.57 22.54 -1.59
N ILE A 158 5.34 22.83 -0.53
CA ILE A 158 4.86 23.27 0.78
C ILE A 158 5.75 24.39 1.30
N THR A 159 5.24 25.18 2.25
CA THR A 159 6.01 26.24 2.92
C THR A 159 6.88 25.67 4.04
N ASP A 160 7.95 26.39 4.39
CA ASP A 160 8.78 26.05 5.56
C ASP A 160 7.96 26.02 6.86
N GLU A 161 7.03 26.98 7.02
CA GLU A 161 6.12 27.03 8.17
C GLU A 161 5.27 25.77 8.30
N PHE A 162 4.70 25.29 7.19
CA PHE A 162 3.91 24.07 7.17
C PHE A 162 4.78 22.83 7.43
N ALA A 163 6.02 22.81 6.92
CA ALA A 163 6.96 21.73 7.18
C ALA A 163 7.32 21.62 8.67
N GLU A 164 7.55 22.75 9.35
CA GLU A 164 7.84 22.76 10.79
C GLU A 164 6.63 22.28 11.62
N GLU A 165 5.40 22.65 11.23
CA GLU A 165 4.19 22.11 11.85
C GLU A 165 4.11 20.58 11.70
N MET A 166 4.36 20.05 10.49
CA MET A 166 4.39 18.61 10.26
C MET A 166 5.47 17.90 11.10
N ARG A 167 6.65 18.50 11.27
CA ARG A 167 7.71 17.94 12.11
C ARG A 167 7.32 17.91 13.58
N SER A 168 6.73 18.98 14.10
CA SER A 168 6.23 19.04 15.48
C SER A 168 5.20 17.95 15.75
N ASN A 169 4.24 17.78 14.84
CA ASN A 169 3.22 16.74 14.93
C ASN A 169 3.82 15.31 14.99
N LEU A 170 4.91 15.07 14.27
CA LEU A 170 5.63 13.78 14.31
C LEU A 170 6.43 13.56 15.60
N GLU A 171 6.68 14.60 16.40
CA GLU A 171 7.30 14.50 17.73
C GLU A 171 6.27 14.33 18.84
N GLU A 172 5.09 14.95 18.70
CA GLU A 172 4.02 14.92 19.70
C GLU A 172 3.32 13.56 19.82
N GLY A 173 3.27 12.76 18.75
CA GLY A 173 2.71 11.42 18.79
C GLY A 173 2.99 10.60 17.53
N GLU A 174 3.36 9.33 17.71
CA GLU A 174 3.43 8.38 16.60
C GLU A 174 2.16 7.52 16.56
N ALA A 175 1.65 7.27 15.36
CA ALA A 175 0.65 6.23 15.16
C ALA A 175 1.20 4.89 15.69
N ASP A 176 0.34 4.07 16.33
CA ASP A 176 0.72 2.76 16.83
C ASP A 176 1.06 1.82 15.65
N ARG A 177 2.33 1.84 15.24
CA ARG A 177 2.82 1.06 14.10
C ARG A 177 2.68 -0.44 14.33
N GLU A 178 2.76 -0.89 15.58
CA GLU A 178 2.61 -2.33 15.87
C GLU A 178 1.16 -2.77 15.74
N ALA A 179 0.21 -1.92 16.14
CA ALA A 179 -1.21 -2.16 15.87
C ALA A 179 -1.51 -2.19 14.36
N TRP A 180 -0.99 -1.25 13.59
CA TRP A 180 -1.15 -1.22 12.12
C TRP A 180 -0.52 -2.42 11.43
N LYS A 181 0.70 -2.79 11.84
CA LYS A 181 1.40 -3.97 11.37
C LYS A 181 0.58 -5.23 11.65
N ARG A 182 0.14 -5.41 12.90
CA ARG A 182 -0.67 -6.57 13.32
C ARG A 182 -1.98 -6.65 12.53
N LEU A 183 -2.65 -5.52 12.30
CA LEU A 183 -3.86 -5.46 11.49
C LEU A 183 -3.59 -5.97 10.05
N CYS A 184 -2.57 -5.42 9.40
CA CYS A 184 -2.24 -5.78 8.01
C CYS A 184 -1.79 -7.24 7.88
N ILE A 185 -0.97 -7.74 8.81
CA ILE A 185 -0.52 -9.13 8.84
C ILE A 185 -1.69 -10.07 9.08
N ASN A 186 -2.54 -9.81 10.08
CA ASN A 186 -3.68 -10.67 10.37
C ASN A 186 -4.64 -10.71 9.16
N PHE A 187 -4.89 -9.58 8.52
CA PHE A 187 -5.69 -9.54 7.30
C PHE A 187 -5.02 -10.30 6.16
N LEU A 188 -3.74 -10.09 5.88
CA LEU A 188 -3.10 -10.69 4.70
C LEU A 188 -2.88 -12.20 4.88
N LYS A 189 -2.80 -12.70 6.12
CA LYS A 189 -2.36 -14.07 6.42
C LYS A 189 -3.42 -14.99 7.03
N GLY A 190 -4.63 -14.48 7.27
CA GLY A 190 -5.77 -15.30 7.74
C GLY A 190 -6.01 -15.32 9.24
N GLY A 191 -5.61 -14.26 9.95
CA GLY A 191 -5.83 -14.08 11.39
C GLY A 191 -7.05 -13.25 11.77
N LEU A 192 -7.87 -12.79 10.82
CA LEU A 192 -9.11 -12.03 11.03
C LEU A 192 -10.32 -12.77 10.48
#